data_AF-A0A6H1R9D8-F1
#
_entry.id   AF-A0A6H1R9D8-F1
#
_cell.length_a   1.000
_cell.length_b   1.000
_cell.length_c   1.000
_cell.angle_alpha   90.00
_cell.angle_beta   90.00
_cell.angle_gamma   90.00
#
_symmetry.space_group_name_H-M   'P 1'
#
loop_
_entity.id
_entity.type
_entity.pdbx_description
1 polymer ?
#
loop_
_entity_poly.entity_id
_entity_poly.type
_entity_poly.pdbx_seq_one_letter_code
_entity_poly.pdbx_strand_id
1 'polypeptide(L)'
;MSGDRMQQHNSALPVVDLVRIGASAGRAVDATCPSSLAWKARPRSRSARRFPDEHWDGFVLRPVMDAVDRVEFDGVTAEQAIAEIRSQGGRRHPGVTGYAEHAARMYLESHQRGEAGMRPVRELWVSQRLTRSVVWELYAWGRRYESVDGRLREFRFLRQGDALADGRDEATAIAIAAYVAAFGNPAVWPNPWSEPFHPSGRTGTERVRVVSVGLADGVVKPLFEGTAADVEDYFAEHGRSQVGEIAAGRDVVPGFGCADCKRVAVCDGPVRTPGLLGLDDSQGPLRTVSVSGLRYYLRCPAQAYLRSVHLPRAYEYSGEAELGQAVHAWLEEAHEAGPDGCRSRPLPPLGSGWSAGTWQVTGDLADAGVRMLAQHAEVCPFREAPEIENVRVEPRLTVFDTTARAIVLAKPDLVYQEAGQWVWRELKSTQKATRFFTDPLRQFPQLALGVVILSAGALGPGGAGRVELEILRPTGAEIVLIDARDDERVDTARTVLRELAAPWRADRTFEARPSNNCQWCPVSRWCPSYPGPHVEGKDHDSRAKPATAFEQ
;
A
#
# COMPACT_ATOMS: atom_id res chain seq x y z
N MET A 1 66.49 3.66 -33.70
CA MET A 1 65.66 2.47 -33.48
C MET A 1 64.64 2.82 -32.39
N SER A 2 63.55 3.45 -32.80
CA SER A 2 62.43 3.82 -31.93
C SER A 2 61.23 3.02 -32.43
N GLY A 3 60.81 2.04 -31.65
CA GLY A 3 59.73 1.12 -31.99
C GLY A 3 58.37 1.70 -31.60
N ASP A 4 57.47 1.66 -32.59
CA ASP A 4 56.06 2.02 -32.54
C ASP A 4 55.29 1.41 -31.37
N ARG A 5 54.55 2.27 -30.67
CA ARG A 5 53.51 1.88 -29.71
C ARG A 5 52.18 1.82 -30.46
N MET A 6 51.82 0.62 -30.90
CA MET A 6 50.55 0.32 -31.54
C MET A 6 49.40 0.57 -30.53
N GLN A 7 48.64 1.64 -30.75
CA GLN A 7 47.36 1.88 -30.08
C GLN A 7 46.35 0.84 -30.58
N GLN A 8 46.02 -0.12 -29.72
CA GLN A 8 44.82 -0.94 -29.93
C GLN A 8 43.59 -0.09 -29.59
N HIS A 9 42.93 0.40 -30.64
CA HIS A 9 41.56 0.88 -30.56
C HIS A 9 40.65 -0.28 -30.12
N ASN A 10 40.27 -0.29 -28.84
CA ASN A 10 39.09 -1.03 -28.39
C ASN A 10 37.86 -0.34 -28.97
N SER A 11 37.38 -0.86 -30.10
CA SER A 11 36.04 -0.58 -30.62
C SER A 11 34.99 -1.13 -29.64
N ALA A 12 34.69 -0.35 -28.60
CA ALA A 12 33.54 -0.59 -27.76
C ALA A 12 32.28 -0.42 -28.62
N LEU A 13 31.60 -1.52 -28.91
CA LEU A 13 30.21 -1.49 -29.38
C LEU A 13 29.42 -0.56 -28.46
N PRO A 14 28.52 0.29 -28.99
CA PRO A 14 27.75 1.19 -28.15
C PRO A 14 27.00 0.39 -27.09
N VAL A 15 27.07 0.82 -25.83
CA VAL A 15 26.31 0.22 -24.73
C VAL A 15 24.82 0.38 -25.07
N VAL A 16 24.22 -0.66 -25.64
CA VAL A 16 22.80 -0.70 -25.97
C VAL A 16 22.03 -0.60 -24.65
N ASP A 17 21.22 0.44 -24.46
CA ASP A 17 20.42 0.61 -23.26
C ASP A 17 19.42 -0.55 -23.09
N LEU A 18 19.01 -0.85 -21.86
CA LEU A 18 18.08 -1.93 -21.56
C LEU A 18 16.88 -1.38 -20.79
N VAL A 19 15.71 -1.46 -21.42
CA VAL A 19 14.43 -1.12 -20.82
C VAL A 19 13.61 -2.38 -20.67
N ARG A 20 13.24 -2.72 -19.44
CA ARG A 20 12.47 -3.90 -19.09
C ARG A 20 11.28 -3.52 -18.22
N ILE A 21 10.07 -3.78 -18.71
CA ILE A 21 8.83 -3.44 -18.00
C ILE A 21 8.04 -4.72 -17.72
N GLY A 22 7.77 -4.94 -16.44
CA GLY A 22 6.92 -6.04 -15.98
C GLY A 22 5.46 -5.61 -15.91
N ALA A 23 4.52 -6.54 -16.09
CA ALA A 23 3.09 -6.27 -15.96
C ALA A 23 2.70 -5.57 -14.64
N SER A 24 3.41 -5.83 -13.54
CA SER A 24 3.18 -5.17 -12.25
C SER A 24 3.44 -3.66 -12.26
N ALA A 25 4.23 -3.14 -13.20
CA ALA A 25 4.46 -1.70 -13.34
C ALA A 25 3.26 -0.96 -13.96
N GLY A 26 2.38 -1.67 -14.66
CA GLY A 26 1.13 -1.14 -15.21
C GLY A 26 -0.04 -1.14 -14.23
N ARG A 27 0.19 -1.41 -12.94
CA ARG A 27 -0.85 -1.28 -11.92
C ARG A 27 -0.88 0.17 -11.45
N ALA A 28 -2.03 0.82 -11.57
CA ALA A 28 -2.27 2.07 -10.85
C ALA A 28 -2.33 1.73 -9.35
N VAL A 29 -1.21 1.91 -8.67
CA VAL A 29 -1.19 1.88 -7.21
C VAL A 29 -1.05 3.32 -6.77
N ASP A 30 -2.03 3.82 -6.04
CA ASP A 30 -1.93 5.11 -5.35
C ASP A 30 -0.56 5.17 -4.66
N ALA A 31 0.25 6.15 -5.03
CA ALA A 31 1.61 6.37 -4.53
C ALA A 31 2.77 5.60 -5.22
N THR A 32 2.59 5.06 -6.43
CA THR A 32 3.75 4.62 -7.22
C THR A 32 4.35 5.79 -8.01
N CYS A 33 5.52 6.26 -7.55
CA CYS A 33 6.27 7.32 -8.21
C CYS A 33 6.68 6.96 -9.66
N PRO A 34 6.24 7.69 -10.70
CA PRO A 34 6.58 7.40 -12.10
C PRO A 34 8.09 7.39 -12.36
N SER A 35 8.83 8.34 -11.78
CA SER A 35 10.29 8.34 -11.85
C SER A 35 10.91 7.07 -11.25
N SER A 36 10.39 6.58 -10.11
CA SER A 36 10.85 5.32 -9.51
C SER A 36 10.61 4.12 -10.43
N LEU A 37 9.45 4.08 -11.12
CA LEU A 37 9.16 3.03 -12.11
C LEU A 37 10.12 3.06 -13.29
N ALA A 38 10.40 4.23 -13.87
CA ALA A 38 11.38 4.34 -14.97
C ALA A 38 12.78 3.86 -14.55
N TRP A 39 13.20 4.16 -13.33
CA TRP A 39 14.47 3.66 -12.80
C TRP A 39 14.47 2.16 -12.52
N LYS A 40 13.35 1.59 -12.07
CA LYS A 40 13.17 0.14 -11.95
C LYS A 40 13.16 -0.54 -13.31
N ALA A 41 12.59 0.11 -14.32
CA ALA A 41 12.54 -0.37 -15.70
C ALA A 41 13.91 -0.39 -16.41
N ARG A 42 14.98 0.08 -15.76
CA ARG A 42 16.35 0.06 -16.28
C ARG A 42 17.22 -0.88 -15.45
N PRO A 43 17.35 -2.16 -15.84
CA PRO A 43 18.09 -3.14 -15.06
C PRO A 43 19.56 -2.79 -14.82
N ARG A 44 20.19 -2.08 -15.77
CA ARG A 44 21.59 -1.64 -15.68
C ARG A 44 21.80 -0.42 -14.77
N SER A 45 20.73 0.26 -14.39
CA SER A 45 20.81 1.39 -13.47
C SER A 45 21.18 0.94 -12.06
N ARG A 46 22.33 1.44 -11.60
CA ARG A 46 22.83 1.21 -10.23
C ARG A 46 22.01 1.98 -9.21
N SER A 47 21.82 1.37 -8.04
CA SER A 47 21.18 2.03 -6.91
C SER A 47 22.11 3.10 -6.34
N ALA A 48 21.59 4.30 -6.13
CA ALA A 48 22.23 5.33 -5.31
C ALA A 48 21.95 5.12 -3.81
N ARG A 49 21.03 4.20 -3.47
CA ARG A 49 20.74 3.79 -2.09
C ARG A 49 21.96 3.10 -1.49
N ARG A 50 22.41 3.58 -0.32
CA ARG A 50 23.51 2.97 0.48
C ARG A 50 23.04 2.43 1.84
N PHE A 51 21.73 2.24 2.02
CA PHE A 51 21.20 1.70 3.27
C PHE A 51 21.28 0.18 3.29
N PRO A 52 21.54 -0.45 4.45
CA PRO A 52 21.43 -1.88 4.62
C PRO A 52 20.06 -2.42 4.21
N ASP A 53 20.01 -3.71 3.91
CA ASP A 53 18.77 -4.45 3.68
C ASP A 53 18.04 -4.72 5.00
N GLU A 54 16.73 -4.91 4.91
CA GLU A 54 15.89 -5.28 6.05
C GLU A 54 16.24 -6.69 6.56
N HIS A 55 16.00 -6.95 7.85
CA HIS A 55 16.25 -8.29 8.40
C HIS A 55 15.36 -9.34 7.74
N TRP A 56 14.06 -9.06 7.67
CA TRP A 56 13.07 -9.94 7.05
C TRP A 56 13.00 -9.77 5.54
N ASP A 57 12.83 -10.88 4.83
CA ASP A 57 12.45 -10.86 3.42
C ASP A 57 11.03 -10.30 3.28
N GLY A 58 10.91 -9.17 2.58
CA GLY A 58 9.63 -8.52 2.31
C GLY A 58 8.81 -9.19 1.19
N PHE A 59 9.38 -10.15 0.44
CA PHE A 59 8.67 -10.76 -0.67
C PHE A 59 7.78 -11.92 -0.26
N VAL A 60 6.59 -11.59 0.26
CA VAL A 60 5.59 -12.52 0.80
C VAL A 60 5.19 -13.65 -0.18
N LEU A 61 5.19 -13.38 -1.49
CA LEU A 61 4.74 -14.37 -2.49
C LEU A 61 5.83 -15.36 -2.91
N ARG A 62 7.11 -15.11 -2.62
CA ARG A 62 8.21 -16.05 -2.93
C ARG A 62 7.95 -17.46 -2.38
N PRO A 63 7.69 -17.66 -1.08
CA PRO A 63 7.48 -19.02 -0.56
C PRO A 63 6.23 -19.71 -1.12
N VAL A 64 5.22 -18.94 -1.54
CA VAL A 64 4.05 -19.50 -2.22
C VAL A 64 4.47 -20.05 -3.59
N MET A 65 5.21 -19.27 -4.37
CA MET A 65 5.70 -19.68 -5.69
C MET A 65 6.63 -20.88 -5.62
N ASP A 66 7.56 -20.88 -4.66
CA ASP A 66 8.50 -21.97 -4.45
C ASP A 66 7.77 -23.27 -4.11
N ALA A 67 6.76 -23.22 -3.23
CA ALA A 67 5.95 -24.40 -2.91
C ALA A 67 5.14 -24.92 -4.10
N VAL A 68 4.54 -24.02 -4.90
CA VAL A 68 3.80 -24.42 -6.10
C VAL A 68 4.76 -25.01 -7.16
N ASP A 69 5.98 -24.48 -7.29
CA ASP A 69 7.00 -25.05 -8.20
C ASP A 69 7.40 -26.48 -7.82
N ARG A 70 7.52 -26.77 -6.52
CA ARG A 70 7.81 -28.13 -6.02
C ARG A 70 6.73 -29.13 -6.44
N VAL A 71 5.47 -28.70 -6.39
CA VAL A 71 4.33 -29.54 -6.81
C VAL A 71 4.27 -29.69 -8.32
N GLU A 72 4.35 -28.58 -9.05
CA GLU A 72 4.13 -28.56 -10.50
C GLU A 72 5.28 -29.16 -11.31
N PHE A 73 6.52 -29.05 -10.82
CA PHE A 73 7.70 -29.43 -11.59
C PHE A 73 8.57 -30.51 -10.95
N ASP A 74 8.53 -30.67 -9.62
CA ASP A 74 9.40 -31.60 -8.91
C ASP A 74 8.66 -32.86 -8.42
N GLY A 75 7.35 -32.96 -8.69
CA GLY A 75 6.53 -34.14 -8.35
C GLY A 75 6.28 -34.32 -6.84
N VAL A 76 6.47 -33.26 -6.05
CA VAL A 76 6.24 -33.27 -4.60
C VAL A 76 4.75 -33.13 -4.32
N THR A 77 4.26 -33.79 -3.26
CA THR A 77 2.85 -33.64 -2.85
C THR A 77 2.58 -32.24 -2.31
N ALA A 78 1.34 -31.76 -2.41
CA ALA A 78 0.95 -30.45 -1.90
C ALA A 78 1.24 -30.31 -0.40
N GLU A 79 0.95 -31.35 0.38
CA GLU A 79 1.16 -31.40 1.82
C GLU A 79 2.65 -31.29 2.18
N GLN A 80 3.52 -31.99 1.45
CA GLN A 80 4.96 -31.92 1.65
C GLN A 80 5.51 -30.53 1.29
N ALA A 81 5.13 -29.97 0.14
CA ALA A 81 5.58 -28.65 -0.28
C ALA A 81 5.15 -27.54 0.70
N ILE A 82 3.93 -27.64 1.25
CA ILE A 82 3.44 -26.70 2.27
C ILE A 82 4.19 -26.89 3.60
N ALA A 83 4.46 -28.12 4.02
CA ALA A 83 5.24 -28.38 5.23
C ALA A 83 6.67 -27.83 5.13
N GLU A 84 7.26 -27.88 3.93
CA GLU A 84 8.59 -27.33 3.65
C GLU A 84 8.65 -25.81 3.83
N ILE A 85 7.54 -25.07 3.65
CA ILE A 85 7.52 -23.61 3.89
C ILE A 85 7.99 -23.28 5.31
N ARG A 86 7.64 -24.09 6.31
CA ARG A 86 8.09 -23.94 7.71
C ARG A 86 9.54 -24.32 7.91
N SER A 87 9.99 -25.42 7.27
CA SER A 87 11.30 -26.01 7.52
C SER A 87 12.42 -25.38 6.70
N GLN A 88 12.09 -24.72 5.59
CA GLN A 88 13.02 -23.93 4.78
C GLN A 88 13.49 -22.74 5.62
N GLY A 89 14.54 -22.96 6.42
CA GLY A 89 15.18 -21.94 7.23
C GLY A 89 15.42 -20.68 6.39
N GLY A 90 14.96 -19.54 6.89
CA GLY A 90 15.03 -18.28 6.17
C GLY A 90 14.60 -17.12 7.08
N ARG A 91 15.02 -15.91 6.71
CA ARG A 91 14.58 -14.71 7.43
C ARG A 91 13.16 -14.35 7.00
N ARG A 92 12.17 -15.06 7.52
CA ARG A 92 10.74 -14.75 7.34
C ARG A 92 10.06 -14.61 8.69
N HIS A 93 9.23 -13.58 8.83
CA HIS A 93 8.43 -13.40 10.03
C HIS A 93 7.41 -14.55 10.17
N PRO A 94 7.14 -15.07 11.38
CA PRO A 94 6.24 -16.21 11.58
C PRO A 94 4.84 -16.01 10.96
N GLY A 95 4.29 -14.80 11.04
CA GLY A 95 2.99 -14.52 10.42
C GLY A 95 2.98 -14.51 8.89
N VAL A 96 4.11 -14.19 8.25
CA VAL A 96 4.25 -14.34 6.78
C VAL A 96 4.31 -15.81 6.40
N THR A 97 4.95 -16.64 7.23
CA THR A 97 5.00 -18.10 7.06
C THR A 97 3.60 -18.71 7.15
N GLY A 98 2.82 -18.36 8.19
CA GLY A 98 1.44 -18.81 8.33
C GLY A 98 0.53 -18.39 7.17
N TYR A 99 0.70 -17.17 6.67
CA TYR A 99 0.02 -16.72 5.45
C TYR A 99 0.44 -17.51 4.21
N ALA A 100 1.75 -17.74 4.00
CA ALA A 100 2.26 -18.43 2.83
C ALA A 100 1.77 -19.88 2.74
N GLU A 101 1.65 -20.58 3.86
CA GLU A 101 1.06 -21.92 3.91
C GLU A 101 -0.41 -21.93 3.47
N HIS A 102 -1.20 -21.00 4.00
CA HIS A 102 -2.59 -20.83 3.63
C HIS A 102 -2.72 -20.51 2.13
N ALA A 103 -1.95 -19.53 1.66
CA ALA A 103 -1.94 -19.08 0.28
C ALA A 103 -1.56 -20.21 -0.71
N ALA A 104 -0.51 -20.98 -0.40
CA ALA A 104 -0.12 -22.13 -1.21
C ALA A 104 -1.22 -23.18 -1.28
N ARG A 105 -1.87 -23.49 -0.13
CA ARG A 105 -3.02 -24.40 -0.09
C ARG A 105 -4.17 -23.92 -0.97
N MET A 106 -4.62 -22.68 -0.77
CA MET A 106 -5.72 -22.10 -1.54
C MET A 106 -5.43 -22.08 -3.04
N TYR A 107 -4.18 -21.78 -3.42
CA TYR A 107 -3.76 -21.82 -4.80
C TYR A 107 -3.84 -23.23 -5.40
N LEU A 108 -3.24 -24.22 -4.74
CA LEU A 108 -3.21 -25.60 -5.23
C LEU A 108 -4.61 -26.23 -5.30
N GLU A 109 -5.47 -25.96 -4.33
CA GLU A 109 -6.88 -26.37 -4.34
C GLU A 109 -7.69 -25.69 -5.46
N SER A 110 -7.39 -24.41 -5.76
CA SER A 110 -8.00 -23.72 -6.91
C SER A 110 -7.55 -24.32 -8.24
N HIS A 111 -6.28 -24.73 -8.33
CA HIS A 111 -5.70 -25.31 -9.55
C HIS A 111 -6.31 -26.69 -9.86
N GLN A 112 -6.50 -27.54 -8.85
CA GLN A 112 -7.13 -28.87 -9.00
C GLN A 112 -8.58 -28.78 -9.51
N ARG A 113 -9.28 -27.67 -9.21
CA ARG A 113 -10.65 -27.41 -9.69
C ARG A 113 -10.72 -26.85 -11.11
N GLY A 114 -9.57 -26.48 -11.69
CA GLY A 114 -9.48 -25.88 -13.02
C GLY A 114 -9.70 -26.88 -14.17
N GLU A 115 -9.66 -26.37 -15.39
CA GLU A 115 -9.83 -27.19 -16.61
C GLU A 115 -8.70 -28.22 -16.77
N ALA A 116 -9.09 -29.48 -16.99
CA ALA A 116 -8.17 -30.54 -17.36
C ALA A 116 -7.47 -30.22 -18.70
N GLY A 117 -6.17 -30.50 -18.79
CA GLY A 117 -5.41 -30.37 -20.05
C GLY A 117 -4.50 -29.14 -20.17
N MET A 118 -4.26 -28.42 -19.08
CA MET A 118 -3.23 -27.37 -19.01
C MET A 118 -1.95 -27.91 -18.34
N ARG A 119 -0.78 -27.60 -18.90
CA ARG A 119 0.55 -27.91 -18.34
C ARG A 119 1.23 -26.66 -17.79
N PRO A 120 1.89 -26.73 -16.62
CA PRO A 120 2.63 -25.59 -16.08
C PRO A 120 3.86 -25.27 -16.93
N VAL A 121 4.20 -23.99 -17.03
CA VAL A 121 5.36 -23.49 -17.79
C VAL A 121 6.33 -22.77 -16.86
N ARG A 122 7.57 -23.27 -16.78
CA ARG A 122 8.60 -22.74 -15.88
C ARG A 122 9.13 -21.39 -16.38
N GLU A 123 9.48 -21.32 -17.65
CA GLU A 123 10.02 -20.15 -18.33
C GLU A 123 9.04 -18.98 -18.33
N LEU A 124 9.55 -17.75 -18.29
CA LEU A 124 8.76 -16.55 -18.53
C LEU A 124 8.44 -16.43 -20.01
N TRP A 125 7.30 -15.83 -20.35
CA TRP A 125 7.09 -15.32 -21.70
C TRP A 125 7.56 -13.88 -21.77
N VAL A 126 8.44 -13.59 -22.72
CA VAL A 126 9.08 -12.29 -22.89
C VAL A 126 8.90 -11.83 -24.32
N SER A 127 8.32 -10.63 -24.50
CA SER A 127 8.32 -9.94 -25.79
C SER A 127 9.52 -9.00 -25.82
N GLN A 128 10.40 -9.17 -26.80
CA GLN A 128 11.62 -8.38 -26.96
C GLN A 128 11.59 -7.63 -28.29
N ARG A 129 11.87 -6.32 -28.24
CA ARG A 129 12.03 -5.47 -29.42
C ARG A 129 13.38 -4.79 -29.39
N LEU A 130 14.18 -5.02 -30.43
CA LEU A 130 15.50 -4.44 -30.58
C LEU A 130 15.43 -3.18 -31.45
N THR A 131 15.99 -2.07 -30.97
CA THR A 131 16.29 -0.90 -31.79
C THR A 131 17.81 -0.75 -31.93
N ARG A 132 18.28 0.24 -32.69
CA ARG A 132 19.73 0.49 -32.85
C ARG A 132 20.46 0.79 -31.53
N SER A 133 19.75 1.28 -30.51
CA SER A 133 20.34 1.76 -29.26
C SER A 133 19.68 1.23 -27.99
N VAL A 134 18.54 0.53 -28.07
CA VAL A 134 17.78 0.06 -26.90
C VAL A 134 17.24 -1.35 -27.13
N VAL A 135 17.40 -2.22 -26.12
CA VAL A 135 16.65 -3.47 -25.99
C VAL A 135 15.41 -3.20 -25.14
N TRP A 136 14.22 -3.38 -25.72
CA TRP A 136 12.95 -3.29 -25.01
C TRP A 136 12.45 -4.68 -24.67
N GLU A 137 12.07 -4.89 -23.42
CA GLU A 137 11.56 -6.16 -22.91
C GLU A 137 10.27 -5.94 -22.14
N LEU A 138 9.23 -6.68 -22.50
CA LEU A 138 8.02 -6.84 -21.71
C LEU A 138 7.97 -8.25 -21.14
N TYR A 139 7.62 -8.37 -19.87
CA TYR A 139 7.44 -9.66 -19.20
C TYR A 139 6.29 -9.60 -18.18
N ALA A 140 5.82 -10.75 -17.73
CA ALA A 140 4.83 -10.83 -16.65
C ALA A 140 5.24 -11.88 -15.62
N TRP A 141 5.19 -11.50 -14.34
CA TRP A 141 5.51 -12.38 -13.21
C TRP A 141 4.21 -12.88 -12.57
N GLY A 142 4.07 -14.21 -12.49
CA GLY A 142 2.85 -14.91 -12.06
C GLY A 142 2.97 -16.41 -12.34
N ARG A 143 1.85 -17.14 -12.37
CA ARG A 143 1.83 -18.54 -12.88
C ARG A 143 1.50 -18.56 -14.36
N ARG A 144 2.03 -19.55 -15.07
CA ARG A 144 1.92 -19.68 -16.53
C ARG A 144 1.56 -21.11 -16.86
N TYR A 145 0.56 -21.28 -17.72
CA TYR A 145 0.13 -22.57 -18.19
C TYR A 145 -0.09 -22.54 -19.71
N GLU A 146 0.11 -23.67 -20.36
CA GLU A 146 -0.17 -23.85 -21.77
C GLU A 146 -1.04 -25.11 -21.95
N SER A 147 -1.98 -25.10 -22.89
CA SER A 147 -2.74 -26.31 -23.22
C SER A 147 -1.82 -27.37 -23.84
N VAL A 148 -2.21 -28.65 -23.77
CA VAL A 148 -1.43 -29.75 -24.37
C VAL A 148 -1.19 -29.56 -25.87
N ASP A 149 -2.18 -29.04 -26.60
CA ASP A 149 -2.05 -28.71 -28.03
C ASP A 149 -1.27 -27.41 -28.30
N GLY A 150 -0.98 -26.64 -27.25
CA GLY A 150 -0.24 -25.41 -27.33
C GLY A 150 -1.00 -24.24 -27.96
N ARG A 151 -2.32 -24.32 -28.09
CA ARG A 151 -3.17 -23.28 -28.70
C ARG A 151 -3.69 -22.23 -27.71
N LEU A 152 -3.68 -22.56 -26.42
CA LEU A 152 -4.10 -21.68 -25.34
C LEU A 152 -2.93 -21.48 -24.37
N ARG A 153 -2.64 -20.21 -24.07
CA ARG A 153 -1.78 -19.84 -22.93
C ARG A 153 -2.61 -19.14 -21.88
N GLU A 154 -2.40 -19.51 -20.63
CA GLU A 154 -3.02 -18.88 -19.48
C GLU A 154 -1.96 -18.24 -18.59
N PHE A 155 -2.16 -16.97 -18.26
CA PHE A 155 -1.40 -16.26 -17.25
C PHE A 155 -2.27 -16.03 -16.00
N ARG A 156 -1.72 -16.33 -14.82
CA ARG A 156 -2.41 -16.09 -13.54
C ARG A 156 -1.66 -15.07 -12.69
N PHE A 157 -2.33 -13.96 -12.38
CA PHE A 157 -1.91 -13.08 -11.30
C PHE A 157 -2.22 -13.72 -9.95
N LEU A 158 -1.28 -13.61 -9.02
CA LEU A 158 -1.47 -14.00 -7.63
C LEU A 158 -1.79 -12.74 -6.81
N ARG A 159 -2.93 -12.75 -6.10
CA ARG A 159 -3.38 -11.63 -5.25
C ARG A 159 -3.30 -12.04 -3.80
N GLN A 160 -2.67 -11.20 -2.97
CA GLN A 160 -2.49 -11.57 -1.56
C GLN A 160 -3.82 -11.77 -0.84
N GLY A 161 -4.77 -10.87 -1.08
CA GLY A 161 -6.15 -10.93 -0.59
C GLY A 161 -7.08 -11.57 -1.60
N ASP A 162 -8.18 -10.89 -1.87
CA ASP A 162 -9.23 -11.35 -2.78
C ASP A 162 -8.79 -11.25 -4.24
N ALA A 163 -9.48 -12.00 -5.09
CA ALA A 163 -9.16 -12.10 -6.52
C ALA A 163 -9.40 -10.79 -7.29
N LEU A 164 -10.30 -9.93 -6.81
CA LEU A 164 -10.54 -8.59 -7.34
C LEU A 164 -9.78 -7.57 -6.49
N ALA A 165 -9.13 -6.61 -7.15
CA ALA A 165 -8.64 -5.43 -6.47
C ALA A 165 -9.82 -4.46 -6.32
N ASP A 166 -10.12 -4.02 -5.09
CA ASP A 166 -11.10 -2.95 -4.84
C ASP A 166 -10.75 -1.72 -5.71
N GLY A 167 -11.56 -1.46 -6.74
CA GLY A 167 -11.58 -0.20 -7.49
C GLY A 167 -10.31 0.23 -8.24
N ARG A 168 -9.31 -0.64 -8.45
CA ARG A 168 -8.04 -0.25 -9.11
C ARG A 168 -8.09 -0.42 -10.62
N ASP A 169 -7.62 0.58 -11.37
CA ASP A 169 -7.34 0.43 -12.80
C ASP A 169 -6.11 -0.47 -13.00
N GLU A 170 -6.35 -1.63 -13.60
CA GLU A 170 -5.35 -2.63 -13.91
C GLU A 170 -5.25 -2.93 -15.42
N ALA A 171 -5.91 -2.12 -16.27
CA ALA A 171 -6.01 -2.39 -17.70
C ALA A 171 -4.63 -2.52 -18.35
N THR A 172 -3.68 -1.64 -18.02
CA THR A 172 -2.29 -1.73 -18.52
C THR A 172 -1.57 -2.98 -18.04
N ALA A 173 -1.73 -3.39 -16.78
CA ALA A 173 -1.12 -4.60 -16.25
C ALA A 173 -1.67 -5.85 -16.97
N ILE A 174 -2.99 -5.90 -17.16
CA ILE A 174 -3.67 -6.97 -17.89
C ILE A 174 -3.19 -6.99 -19.35
N ALA A 175 -3.12 -5.83 -20.00
CA ALA A 175 -2.66 -5.69 -21.38
C ALA A 175 -1.22 -6.20 -21.57
N ILE A 176 -0.29 -5.83 -20.68
CA ILE A 176 1.09 -6.34 -20.74
C ILE A 176 1.11 -7.85 -20.54
N ALA A 177 0.37 -8.39 -19.56
CA ALA A 177 0.33 -9.83 -19.30
C ALA A 177 -0.26 -10.63 -20.47
N ALA A 178 -1.36 -10.14 -21.05
CA ALA A 178 -1.98 -10.73 -22.24
C ALA A 178 -1.03 -10.67 -23.44
N TYR A 179 -0.39 -9.52 -23.67
CA TYR A 179 0.53 -9.32 -24.79
C TYR A 179 1.75 -10.24 -24.72
N VAL A 180 2.37 -10.39 -23.55
CA VAL A 180 3.52 -11.31 -23.41
C VAL A 180 3.09 -12.77 -23.45
N ALA A 181 1.87 -13.12 -23.01
CA ALA A 181 1.35 -14.48 -23.18
C ALA A 181 1.10 -14.80 -24.65
N ALA A 182 0.50 -13.87 -25.41
CA ALA A 182 0.21 -14.00 -26.83
C ALA A 182 1.48 -14.09 -27.67
N PHE A 183 2.40 -13.13 -27.50
CA PHE A 183 3.51 -12.89 -28.43
C PHE A 183 4.89 -13.16 -27.85
N GLY A 184 4.98 -13.44 -26.55
CA GLY A 184 6.25 -13.67 -25.89
C GLY A 184 6.86 -15.04 -26.19
N ASN A 185 8.18 -15.05 -26.24
CA ASN A 185 9.00 -16.25 -26.33
C ASN A 185 9.40 -16.72 -24.92
N PRO A 186 9.46 -18.04 -24.68
CA PRO A 186 10.01 -18.59 -23.45
C PRO A 186 11.43 -18.06 -23.17
N ALA A 187 11.68 -17.63 -21.94
CA ALA A 187 12.99 -17.19 -21.49
C ALA A 187 13.18 -17.52 -20.00
N VAL A 188 14.40 -17.93 -19.65
CA VAL A 188 14.80 -18.07 -18.25
C VAL A 188 15.06 -16.69 -17.63
N TRP A 189 14.95 -16.60 -16.31
CA TRP A 189 15.30 -15.38 -15.60
C TRP A 189 16.78 -15.02 -15.84
N PRO A 190 17.12 -13.77 -16.21
CA PRO A 190 18.48 -13.39 -16.51
C PRO A 190 19.30 -13.34 -15.24
N ASN A 191 20.54 -13.84 -15.32
CA ASN A 191 21.48 -13.83 -14.21
C ASN A 191 22.87 -13.42 -14.73
N PRO A 192 23.33 -12.18 -14.46
CA PRO A 192 22.72 -11.16 -13.60
C PRO A 192 21.51 -10.43 -14.22
N TRP A 193 20.66 -9.84 -13.37
CA TRP A 193 19.45 -9.09 -13.80
C TRP A 193 19.74 -7.97 -14.82
N SER A 194 20.95 -7.42 -14.83
CA SER A 194 21.40 -6.36 -15.75
C SER A 194 21.57 -6.81 -17.20
N GLU A 195 21.56 -8.12 -17.47
CA GLU A 195 21.63 -8.67 -18.82
C GLU A 195 20.22 -8.77 -19.44
N PRO A 196 20.11 -8.64 -20.78
CA PRO A 196 18.87 -8.93 -21.49
C PRO A 196 18.38 -10.35 -21.26
N PHE A 197 17.08 -10.58 -21.45
CA PHE A 197 16.57 -11.93 -21.66
C PHE A 197 17.17 -12.50 -22.94
N HIS A 198 17.26 -13.84 -22.97
CA HIS A 198 17.59 -14.62 -24.17
C HIS A 198 16.39 -15.49 -24.54
N PRO A 199 15.33 -14.92 -25.15
CA PRO A 199 14.14 -15.69 -25.47
C PRO A 199 14.42 -16.70 -26.57
N SER A 200 13.92 -17.92 -26.40
CA SER A 200 14.08 -19.03 -27.35
C SER A 200 12.85 -19.93 -27.32
N GLY A 201 12.66 -20.74 -28.37
CA GLY A 201 11.49 -21.62 -28.50
C GLY A 201 10.33 -20.99 -29.28
N ARG A 202 9.15 -21.60 -29.15
CA ARG A 202 7.99 -21.27 -29.98
C ARG A 202 7.33 -19.95 -29.56
N THR A 203 7.28 -19.02 -30.50
CA THR A 203 6.50 -17.77 -30.43
C THR A 203 5.02 -18.04 -30.66
N GLY A 204 4.16 -17.28 -29.99
CA GLY A 204 2.75 -17.23 -30.37
C GLY A 204 1.87 -18.26 -29.67
N THR A 205 0.60 -17.91 -29.53
CA THR A 205 -0.51 -18.81 -29.22
C THR A 205 -1.75 -18.31 -29.95
N GLU A 206 -2.72 -19.18 -30.24
CA GLU A 206 -3.95 -18.78 -30.94
C GLU A 206 -4.87 -18.00 -29.98
N ARG A 207 -4.92 -18.43 -28.71
CA ARG A 207 -5.76 -17.85 -27.67
C ARG A 207 -4.96 -17.59 -26.40
N VAL A 208 -5.37 -16.56 -25.66
CA VAL A 208 -4.84 -16.18 -24.36
C VAL A 208 -5.97 -16.03 -23.36
N ARG A 209 -5.71 -16.50 -22.14
CA ARG A 209 -6.53 -16.22 -20.96
C ARG A 209 -5.67 -15.57 -19.87
N VAL A 210 -6.15 -14.49 -19.28
CA VAL A 210 -5.54 -13.85 -18.12
C VAL A 210 -6.53 -13.91 -16.98
N VAL A 211 -6.11 -14.47 -15.85
CA VAL A 211 -6.94 -14.60 -14.65
C VAL A 211 -6.24 -14.03 -13.42
N SER A 212 -7.02 -13.69 -12.41
CA SER A 212 -6.58 -13.35 -11.08
C SER A 212 -6.94 -14.47 -10.11
N VAL A 213 -6.02 -14.85 -9.23
CA VAL A 213 -6.26 -15.84 -8.17
C VAL A 213 -6.10 -15.16 -6.82
N GLY A 214 -7.17 -15.13 -6.03
CA GLY A 214 -7.17 -14.69 -4.65
C GLY A 214 -6.50 -15.74 -3.76
N LEU A 215 -5.45 -15.37 -3.05
CA LEU A 215 -4.73 -16.29 -2.16
C LEU A 215 -5.35 -16.35 -0.76
N ALA A 216 -6.28 -15.44 -0.44
CA ALA A 216 -7.03 -15.51 0.81
C ALA A 216 -8.15 -16.57 0.77
N ASP A 217 -8.77 -16.79 -0.39
CA ASP A 217 -9.99 -17.58 -0.58
C ASP A 217 -9.90 -18.63 -1.72
N GLY A 218 -8.85 -18.59 -2.54
CA GLY A 218 -8.67 -19.48 -3.70
C GLY A 218 -9.60 -19.15 -4.88
N VAL A 219 -10.30 -18.01 -4.86
CA VAL A 219 -11.22 -17.64 -5.93
C VAL A 219 -10.44 -17.25 -7.18
N VAL A 220 -10.90 -17.74 -8.34
CA VAL A 220 -10.34 -17.40 -9.65
C VAL A 220 -11.31 -16.45 -10.37
N LYS A 221 -10.79 -15.34 -10.88
CA LYS A 221 -11.56 -14.34 -11.64
C LYS A 221 -10.95 -14.14 -13.02
N PRO A 222 -11.73 -14.26 -14.11
CA PRO A 222 -11.24 -13.89 -15.44
C PRO A 222 -11.02 -12.37 -15.51
N LEU A 223 -9.91 -11.97 -16.14
CA LEU A 223 -9.57 -10.57 -16.39
C LEU A 223 -9.56 -10.25 -17.88
N PHE A 224 -9.14 -11.21 -18.70
CA PHE A 224 -9.13 -11.11 -20.16
C PHE A 224 -9.20 -12.51 -20.77
N GLU A 225 -9.92 -12.65 -21.88
CA GLU A 225 -9.88 -13.84 -22.71
C GLU A 225 -10.09 -13.43 -24.17
N GLY A 226 -9.24 -13.91 -25.08
CA GLY A 226 -9.31 -13.52 -26.48
C GLY A 226 -8.30 -14.25 -27.37
N THR A 227 -8.38 -13.95 -28.66
CA THR A 227 -7.42 -14.36 -29.68
C THR A 227 -6.18 -13.46 -29.66
N ALA A 228 -5.13 -13.84 -30.41
CA ALA A 228 -3.97 -12.97 -30.59
C ALA A 228 -4.33 -11.58 -31.16
N ALA A 229 -5.33 -11.48 -32.04
CA ALA A 229 -5.79 -10.19 -32.58
C ALA A 229 -6.44 -9.32 -31.48
N ASP A 230 -7.34 -9.90 -30.68
CA ASP A 230 -7.97 -9.21 -29.55
C ASP A 230 -6.92 -8.69 -28.55
N VAL A 231 -5.84 -9.45 -28.34
CA VAL A 231 -4.73 -9.04 -27.47
C VAL A 231 -3.96 -7.85 -28.04
N GLU A 232 -3.72 -7.82 -29.35
CA GLU A 232 -3.04 -6.70 -29.99
C GLU A 232 -3.87 -5.41 -29.90
N ASP A 233 -5.18 -5.51 -30.14
CA ASP A 233 -6.12 -4.39 -30.01
C ASP A 233 -6.17 -3.88 -28.56
N TYR A 234 -6.34 -4.78 -27.59
CA TYR A 234 -6.35 -4.43 -26.16
C TYR A 234 -5.03 -3.80 -25.70
N PHE A 235 -3.89 -4.29 -26.20
CA PHE A 235 -2.59 -3.70 -25.89
C PHE A 235 -2.38 -2.34 -26.57
N ALA A 236 -2.90 -2.13 -27.78
CA ALA A 236 -2.87 -0.84 -28.44
C ALA A 236 -3.67 0.22 -27.66
N GLU A 237 -4.84 -0.17 -27.14
CA GLU A 237 -5.73 0.70 -26.36
C GLU A 237 -5.17 1.02 -24.97
N HIS A 238 -4.78 0.01 -24.19
CA HIS A 238 -4.47 0.19 -22.76
C HIS A 238 -2.99 0.08 -22.38
N GLY A 239 -2.15 -0.48 -23.26
CA GLY A 239 -0.76 -0.83 -22.94
C GLY A 239 0.30 0.06 -23.58
N ARG A 240 0.16 0.35 -24.89
CA ARG A 240 1.24 0.87 -25.73
C ARG A 240 1.74 2.24 -25.29
N SER A 241 0.84 3.20 -25.04
CA SER A 241 1.18 4.53 -24.54
C SER A 241 1.78 4.46 -23.15
N GLN A 242 1.14 3.71 -22.26
CA GLN A 242 1.52 3.57 -20.85
C GLN A 242 2.91 2.93 -20.67
N VAL A 243 3.30 1.96 -21.49
CA VAL A 243 4.67 1.41 -21.51
C VAL A 243 5.70 2.50 -21.80
N GLY A 244 5.39 3.42 -22.74
CA GLY A 244 6.25 4.56 -23.04
C GLY A 244 6.34 5.55 -21.88
N GLU A 245 5.22 5.83 -21.20
CA GLU A 245 5.15 6.72 -20.04
C GLU A 245 5.91 6.16 -18.83
N ILE A 246 5.76 4.86 -18.55
CA ILE A 246 6.52 4.14 -17.52
C ILE A 246 8.04 4.25 -17.78
N ALA A 247 8.48 4.08 -19.03
CA ALA A 247 9.90 4.17 -19.37
C ALA A 247 10.45 5.61 -19.29
N ALA A 248 9.60 6.61 -19.55
CA ALA A 248 9.96 8.02 -19.50
C ALA A 248 10.07 8.54 -18.05
N GLY A 249 9.12 8.18 -17.18
CA GLY A 249 9.14 8.50 -15.74
C GLY A 249 9.32 9.98 -15.42
N ARG A 250 8.51 10.83 -16.05
CA ARG A 250 8.66 12.29 -16.01
C ARG A 250 8.35 12.91 -14.64
N ASP A 251 7.40 12.34 -13.91
CA ASP A 251 6.91 12.93 -12.66
C ASP A 251 7.52 12.29 -11.41
N VAL A 252 7.78 13.14 -10.40
CA VAL A 252 8.23 12.73 -9.08
C VAL A 252 7.05 12.85 -8.11
N VAL A 253 6.40 11.72 -7.84
CA VAL A 253 5.30 11.62 -6.87
C VAL A 253 5.77 10.81 -5.66
N PRO A 254 6.23 11.42 -4.56
CA PRO A 254 6.75 10.69 -3.42
C PRO A 254 5.64 9.96 -2.64
N GLY A 255 6.00 8.87 -1.95
CA GLY A 255 5.05 8.05 -1.20
C GLY A 255 5.65 6.75 -0.64
N PHE A 256 4.82 5.73 -0.44
CA PHE A 256 5.22 4.45 0.16
C PHE A 256 6.43 3.79 -0.52
N GLY A 257 6.50 3.87 -1.85
CA GLY A 257 7.59 3.29 -2.64
C GLY A 257 8.94 4.01 -2.53
N CYS A 258 9.03 5.13 -1.79
CA CYS A 258 10.28 5.87 -1.64
C CYS A 258 11.35 5.07 -0.90
N ALA A 259 11.00 4.25 0.10
CA ALA A 259 12.00 3.45 0.82
C ALA A 259 12.74 2.45 -0.10
N ASP A 260 12.03 1.89 -1.09
CA ASP A 260 12.57 0.93 -2.07
C ASP A 260 13.07 1.60 -3.36
N CYS A 261 12.99 2.92 -3.45
CA CYS A 261 13.43 3.64 -4.63
C CYS A 261 14.97 3.66 -4.70
N LYS A 262 15.52 3.18 -5.82
CA LYS A 262 16.97 3.18 -6.11
C LYS A 262 17.62 4.56 -5.99
N ARG A 263 16.84 5.64 -6.06
CA ARG A 263 17.34 7.03 -6.07
C ARG A 263 16.95 7.86 -4.86
N VAL A 264 16.24 7.32 -3.88
CA VAL A 264 15.72 8.12 -2.74
C VAL A 264 16.81 8.92 -2.03
N ALA A 265 18.04 8.40 -1.95
CA ALA A 265 19.17 9.09 -1.34
C ALA A 265 19.54 10.42 -2.02
N VAL A 266 19.27 10.58 -3.32
CA VAL A 266 19.57 11.76 -4.15
C VAL A 266 18.32 12.33 -4.82
N CYS A 267 17.14 11.93 -4.38
CA CYS A 267 15.86 12.43 -4.88
C CYS A 267 15.45 13.66 -4.06
N ASP A 268 14.87 14.64 -4.75
CA ASP A 268 14.31 15.85 -4.15
C ASP A 268 12.79 15.78 -3.96
N GLY A 269 12.19 14.61 -4.25
CA GLY A 269 10.74 14.38 -4.09
C GLY A 269 10.30 14.44 -2.63
N PRO A 270 10.77 13.54 -1.76
CA PRO A 270 10.51 13.64 -0.32
C PRO A 270 11.20 14.87 0.28
N VAL A 271 10.45 15.67 1.05
CA VAL A 271 11.02 16.80 1.80
C VAL A 271 12.00 16.27 2.84
N ARG A 272 13.22 16.80 2.91
CA ARG A 272 14.23 16.34 3.87
C ARG A 272 14.10 17.10 5.17
N THR A 273 13.80 16.39 6.26
CA THR A 273 13.66 17.00 7.58
C THR A 273 14.38 16.13 8.61
N PRO A 274 15.68 16.36 8.82
CA PRO A 274 16.47 15.60 9.80
C PRO A 274 15.89 15.71 11.20
N GLY A 275 15.71 14.58 11.89
CA GLY A 275 15.24 14.54 13.28
C GLY A 275 13.74 14.83 13.45
N LEU A 276 12.95 14.72 12.37
CA LEU A 276 11.49 14.86 12.41
C LEU A 276 10.85 13.95 13.47
N LEU A 277 11.33 12.70 13.59
CA LEU A 277 10.82 11.73 14.57
C LEU A 277 11.47 11.87 15.95
N GLY A 278 12.27 12.92 16.19
CA GLY A 278 12.95 13.16 17.45
C GLY A 278 14.08 12.17 17.77
N LEU A 279 14.56 11.40 16.79
CA LEU A 279 15.67 10.46 16.97
C LEU A 279 17.01 11.10 16.64
N ASP A 280 18.06 10.75 17.40
CA ASP A 280 19.38 11.39 17.29
C ASP A 280 20.32 10.70 16.28
N ASP A 281 20.19 9.38 16.07
CA ASP A 281 20.86 8.64 14.99
C ASP A 281 20.18 7.29 14.73
N SER A 282 20.32 6.76 13.51
CA SER A 282 19.89 5.43 13.11
C SER A 282 20.83 4.85 12.05
N GLN A 283 21.42 3.69 12.35
CA GLN A 283 22.33 2.99 11.42
C GLN A 283 21.67 1.83 10.65
N GLY A 284 20.33 1.72 10.69
CA GLY A 284 19.60 0.59 10.09
C GLY A 284 19.12 0.80 8.64
N PRO A 285 18.28 -0.12 8.14
CA PRO A 285 17.63 0.00 6.82
C PRO A 285 16.71 1.22 6.75
N LEU A 286 16.48 1.74 5.54
CA LEU A 286 15.46 2.75 5.31
C LEU A 286 14.08 2.11 5.39
N ARG A 287 13.21 2.64 6.25
CA ARG A 287 11.85 2.12 6.47
C ARG A 287 10.80 3.18 6.18
N THR A 288 9.62 2.77 5.75
CA THR A 288 8.45 3.65 5.63
C THR A 288 7.61 3.57 6.91
N VAL A 289 7.08 4.69 7.39
CA VAL A 289 6.26 4.74 8.59
C VAL A 289 5.23 5.86 8.55
N SER A 290 4.13 5.68 9.27
CA SER A 290 3.16 6.73 9.59
C SER A 290 2.90 6.71 11.11
N VAL A 291 2.31 7.78 11.65
CA VAL A 291 1.97 7.83 13.09
C VAL A 291 1.02 6.69 13.49
N SER A 292 0.02 6.40 12.66
CA SER A 292 -0.85 5.24 12.87
C SER A 292 -0.07 3.93 12.86
N GLY A 293 0.93 3.80 11.97
CA GLY A 293 1.88 2.68 11.95
C GLY A 293 2.64 2.51 13.28
N LEU A 294 3.15 3.60 13.85
CA LEU A 294 3.84 3.58 15.16
C LEU A 294 2.89 3.22 16.30
N ARG A 295 1.64 3.69 16.27
CA ARG A 295 0.62 3.30 17.26
C ARG A 295 0.30 1.80 17.18
N TYR A 296 0.18 1.24 15.97
CA TYR A 296 0.03 -0.21 15.80
C TYR A 296 1.25 -0.95 16.33
N TYR A 297 2.46 -0.43 16.11
CA TYR A 297 3.69 -1.04 16.61
C TYR A 297 3.70 -1.09 18.14
N LEU A 298 3.36 0.00 18.82
CA LEU A 298 3.30 0.01 20.29
C LEU A 298 2.29 -0.99 20.84
N ARG A 299 1.14 -1.15 20.17
CA ARG A 299 0.14 -2.15 20.54
C ARG A 299 0.67 -3.57 20.34
N CYS A 300 1.27 -3.85 19.19
CA CYS A 300 1.90 -5.14 18.88
C CYS A 300 2.84 -5.00 17.65
N PRO A 301 4.17 -5.22 17.81
CA PRO A 301 5.12 -5.15 16.71
C PRO A 301 4.77 -6.07 15.52
N ALA A 302 4.34 -7.30 15.81
CA ALA A 302 3.91 -8.23 14.77
C ALA A 302 2.71 -7.69 13.97
N GLN A 303 1.75 -7.04 14.61
CA GLN A 303 0.62 -6.42 13.91
C GLN A 303 1.11 -5.34 12.94
N ALA A 304 2.02 -4.46 13.38
CA ALA A 304 2.57 -3.41 12.53
C ALA A 304 3.33 -3.99 11.33
N TYR A 305 4.16 -5.02 11.55
CA TYR A 305 4.91 -5.68 10.48
C TYR A 305 3.97 -6.33 9.45
N LEU A 306 3.00 -7.15 9.89
CA LEU A 306 2.08 -7.85 8.97
C LEU A 306 1.21 -6.89 8.15
N ARG A 307 0.84 -5.73 8.72
CA ARG A 307 0.17 -4.66 7.96
C ARG A 307 1.11 -4.00 6.95
N SER A 308 2.38 -3.81 7.29
CA SER A 308 3.37 -3.17 6.41
C SER A 308 3.70 -4.01 5.17
N VAL A 309 3.59 -5.34 5.26
CA VAL A 309 3.73 -6.26 4.12
C VAL A 309 2.40 -6.58 3.44
N HIS A 310 1.36 -5.80 3.75
CA HIS A 310 0.03 -5.82 3.14
C HIS A 310 -0.69 -7.18 3.19
N LEU A 311 -0.51 -7.95 4.28
CA LEU A 311 -1.30 -9.17 4.44
C LEU A 311 -2.80 -8.86 4.52
N PRO A 312 -3.67 -9.77 4.05
CA PRO A 312 -5.12 -9.56 4.10
C PRO A 312 -5.61 -9.34 5.52
N ARG A 313 -6.61 -8.48 5.67
CA ARG A 313 -7.15 -8.04 6.96
C ARG A 313 -8.60 -8.52 7.10
N ALA A 314 -9.03 -8.82 8.32
CA ALA A 314 -10.41 -9.10 8.67
C ALA A 314 -10.89 -8.16 9.79
N TYR A 315 -12.20 -7.88 9.88
CA TYR A 315 -12.80 -7.10 10.96
C TYR A 315 -12.14 -5.73 11.19
N GLU A 316 -11.80 -5.01 10.10
CA GLU A 316 -10.98 -3.80 10.24
C GLU A 316 -11.75 -2.61 10.85
N TYR A 317 -13.06 -2.52 10.63
CA TYR A 317 -13.88 -1.39 11.06
C TYR A 317 -15.14 -1.86 11.81
N SER A 318 -15.44 -1.21 12.94
CA SER A 318 -16.76 -1.26 13.56
C SER A 318 -17.68 -0.26 12.87
N GLY A 319 -19.00 -0.35 13.09
CA GLY A 319 -19.95 0.61 12.51
C GLY A 319 -19.64 2.08 12.87
N GLU A 320 -19.09 2.34 14.06
CA GLU A 320 -18.65 3.69 14.43
C GLU A 320 -17.39 4.15 13.69
N ALA A 321 -16.50 3.22 13.36
CA ALA A 321 -15.33 3.52 12.55
C ALA A 321 -15.72 3.78 11.10
N GLU A 322 -16.66 2.99 10.55
CA GLU A 322 -17.26 3.21 9.22
C GLU A 322 -17.99 4.56 9.18
N LEU A 323 -18.73 4.92 10.23
CA LEU A 323 -19.32 6.25 10.37
C LEU A 323 -18.26 7.35 10.30
N GLY A 324 -17.18 7.22 11.05
CA GLY A 324 -16.10 8.19 11.03
C GLY A 324 -15.49 8.34 9.64
N GLN A 325 -15.27 7.23 8.93
CA GLN A 325 -14.73 7.25 7.57
C GLN A 325 -15.70 7.86 6.55
N ALA A 326 -17.00 7.56 6.65
CA ALA A 326 -18.03 8.16 5.80
C ALA A 326 -18.12 9.68 6.00
N VAL A 327 -18.02 10.15 7.24
CA VAL A 327 -17.98 11.59 7.55
C VAL A 327 -16.73 12.26 6.97
N HIS A 328 -15.56 11.65 7.09
CA HIS A 328 -14.32 12.18 6.48
C HIS A 328 -14.45 12.25 4.95
N ALA A 329 -14.89 11.16 4.30
CA ALA A 329 -15.06 11.11 2.85
C ALA A 329 -16.04 12.16 2.33
N TRP A 330 -17.18 12.37 3.02
CA TRP A 330 -18.12 13.41 2.62
C TRP A 330 -17.51 14.82 2.71
N LEU A 331 -16.74 15.08 3.77
CA LEU A 331 -16.07 16.37 3.99
C LEU A 331 -14.90 16.59 3.03
N GLU A 332 -14.14 15.55 2.69
CA GLU A 332 -13.11 15.58 1.65
C GLU A 332 -13.73 16.00 0.31
N GLU A 333 -14.76 15.29 -0.15
CA GLU A 333 -15.46 15.62 -1.39
C GLU A 333 -16.10 17.02 -1.36
N ALA A 334 -16.60 17.47 -0.19
CA ALA A 334 -17.15 18.81 -0.04
C ALA A 334 -16.04 19.88 -0.14
N HIS A 335 -14.90 19.71 0.53
CA HIS A 335 -13.80 20.65 0.47
C HIS A 335 -13.11 20.69 -0.90
N GLU A 336 -13.08 19.56 -1.62
CA GLU A 336 -12.57 19.50 -3.00
C GLU A 336 -13.42 20.31 -3.99
N ALA A 337 -14.74 20.40 -3.74
CA ALA A 337 -15.65 21.22 -4.54
C ALA A 337 -15.42 22.74 -4.36
N GLY A 338 -14.67 23.12 -3.33
CA GLY A 338 -14.24 24.49 -3.06
C GLY A 338 -14.69 25.03 -1.70
N PRO A 339 -14.35 26.30 -1.38
CA PRO A 339 -14.57 26.89 -0.06
C PRO A 339 -16.04 26.87 0.43
N ASP A 340 -17.00 27.00 -0.48
CA ASP A 340 -18.43 26.95 -0.16
C ASP A 340 -19.01 25.53 -0.13
N GLY A 341 -18.19 24.49 -0.35
CA GLY A 341 -18.65 23.12 -0.53
C GLY A 341 -19.45 22.57 0.65
N CYS A 342 -18.99 22.79 1.89
CA CYS A 342 -19.70 22.34 3.09
C CYS A 342 -21.04 23.05 3.33
N ARG A 343 -21.23 24.26 2.78
CA ARG A 343 -22.49 25.03 2.88
C ARG A 343 -23.45 24.74 1.73
N SER A 344 -22.91 24.61 0.52
CA SER A 344 -23.69 24.47 -0.71
C SER A 344 -24.11 23.02 -0.99
N ARG A 345 -23.33 22.05 -0.52
CA ARG A 345 -23.65 20.63 -0.68
C ARG A 345 -24.82 20.24 0.24
N PRO A 346 -25.91 19.66 -0.30
CA PRO A 346 -27.03 19.24 0.52
C PRO A 346 -26.60 18.12 1.49
N LEU A 347 -27.00 18.26 2.75
CA LEU A 347 -26.82 17.20 3.74
C LEU A 347 -27.64 15.96 3.34
N PRO A 348 -27.16 14.74 3.64
CA PRO A 348 -27.98 13.55 3.48
C PRO A 348 -29.28 13.64 4.32
N PRO A 349 -30.41 13.09 3.85
CA PRO A 349 -31.67 13.18 4.59
C PRO A 349 -31.65 12.32 5.85
N LEU A 350 -32.19 12.88 6.96
CA LEU A 350 -32.42 12.13 8.20
C LEU A 350 -33.38 10.96 7.97
N GLY A 351 -33.18 9.86 8.69
CA GLY A 351 -33.96 8.63 8.59
C GLY A 351 -33.62 7.76 7.39
N SER A 352 -32.56 8.09 6.64
CA SER A 352 -32.11 7.32 5.47
C SER A 352 -30.63 6.96 5.57
N GLY A 353 -30.27 5.81 5.00
CA GLY A 353 -28.86 5.46 4.83
C GLY A 353 -28.21 6.32 3.74
N TRP A 354 -26.91 6.56 3.88
CA TRP A 354 -26.14 7.32 2.92
C TRP A 354 -24.73 6.75 2.76
N SER A 355 -24.03 7.22 1.74
CA SER A 355 -22.68 6.77 1.41
C SER A 355 -21.82 7.95 0.95
N ALA A 356 -20.53 7.87 1.23
CA ALA A 356 -19.50 8.80 0.77
C ALA A 356 -18.20 8.02 0.56
N GLY A 357 -17.50 8.27 -0.54
CA GLY A 357 -16.45 7.37 -1.01
C GLY A 357 -16.93 5.92 -1.09
N THR A 358 -16.19 5.01 -0.46
CA THR A 358 -16.53 3.57 -0.38
C THR A 358 -17.36 3.19 0.85
N TRP A 359 -17.71 4.16 1.70
CA TRP A 359 -18.32 3.91 3.01
C TRP A 359 -19.83 4.08 2.93
N GLN A 360 -20.56 3.13 3.51
CA GLN A 360 -22.01 3.16 3.63
C GLN A 360 -22.40 3.12 5.11
N VAL A 361 -23.30 4.01 5.50
CA VAL A 361 -23.82 4.10 6.87
C VAL A 361 -25.34 4.04 6.86
N THR A 362 -25.92 3.37 7.86
CA THR A 362 -27.37 3.13 7.96
C THR A 362 -27.86 3.30 9.39
N GLY A 363 -29.18 3.41 9.57
CA GLY A 363 -29.83 3.48 10.88
C GLY A 363 -29.39 4.70 11.72
N ASP A 364 -29.33 4.51 13.04
CA ASP A 364 -28.99 5.59 13.98
C ASP A 364 -27.61 6.22 13.73
N LEU A 365 -26.67 5.44 13.18
CA LEU A 365 -25.34 5.93 12.81
C LEU A 365 -25.42 6.89 11.63
N ALA A 366 -26.27 6.61 10.64
CA ALA A 366 -26.47 7.52 9.51
C ALA A 366 -26.98 8.88 9.99
N ASP A 367 -27.97 8.89 10.89
CA ASP A 367 -28.52 10.11 11.50
C ASP A 367 -27.49 10.84 12.36
N ALA A 368 -26.67 10.11 13.13
CA ALA A 368 -25.57 10.68 13.89
C ALA A 368 -24.57 11.37 12.96
N GLY A 369 -24.27 10.77 11.81
CA GLY A 369 -23.40 11.34 10.77
C GLY A 369 -23.96 12.59 10.14
N VAL A 370 -25.25 12.60 9.77
CA VAL A 370 -25.91 13.82 9.26
C VAL A 370 -25.83 14.96 10.26
N ARG A 371 -26.07 14.68 11.55
CA ARG A 371 -25.91 15.68 12.61
C ARG A 371 -24.46 16.16 12.74
N MET A 372 -23.47 15.26 12.68
CA MET A 372 -22.06 15.64 12.67
C MET A 372 -21.73 16.58 11.50
N LEU A 373 -22.15 16.26 10.28
CA LEU A 373 -21.92 17.11 9.10
C LEU A 373 -22.53 18.52 9.26
N ALA A 374 -23.73 18.61 9.83
CA ALA A 374 -24.36 19.89 10.15
C ALA A 374 -23.53 20.70 11.15
N GLN A 375 -22.94 20.05 12.17
CA GLN A 375 -22.07 20.73 13.14
C GLN A 375 -20.76 21.21 12.50
N HIS A 376 -20.19 20.44 11.56
CA HIS A 376 -18.98 20.86 10.84
C HIS A 376 -19.22 22.14 10.05
N ALA A 377 -20.35 22.28 9.36
CA ALA A 377 -20.67 23.49 8.59
C ALA A 377 -20.68 24.79 9.44
N GLU A 378 -20.87 24.67 10.76
CA GLU A 378 -20.78 25.79 11.70
C GLU A 378 -19.34 26.17 12.07
N VAL A 379 -18.39 25.24 11.99
CA VAL A 379 -16.97 25.44 12.37
C VAL A 379 -15.99 25.27 11.21
N CYS A 380 -16.51 25.14 9.99
CA CYS A 380 -15.71 24.94 8.78
C CYS A 380 -14.75 26.13 8.60
N PRO A 381 -13.45 25.90 8.36
CA PRO A 381 -12.48 26.99 8.23
C PRO A 381 -12.78 27.93 7.06
N PHE A 382 -13.52 27.46 6.05
CA PHE A 382 -13.93 28.27 4.89
C PHE A 382 -15.16 29.14 5.13
N ARG A 383 -15.80 29.03 6.31
CA ARG A 383 -17.03 29.75 6.65
C ARG A 383 -16.82 31.27 6.72
N GLU A 384 -15.71 31.71 7.31
CA GLU A 384 -15.47 33.11 7.72
C GLU A 384 -14.14 33.69 7.19
N ALA A 385 -13.39 32.95 6.38
CA ALA A 385 -12.01 33.30 6.06
C ALA A 385 -11.83 33.84 4.63
N PRO A 386 -11.90 35.17 4.40
CA PRO A 386 -11.55 35.78 3.12
C PRO A 386 -10.04 35.72 2.80
N GLU A 387 -9.20 35.24 3.73
CA GLU A 387 -7.73 35.27 3.65
C GLU A 387 -7.09 33.88 3.43
N ILE A 388 -7.87 32.88 3.01
CA ILE A 388 -7.33 31.56 2.66
C ILE A 388 -6.81 31.57 1.22
N GLU A 389 -5.51 31.42 1.06
CA GLU A 389 -4.80 31.55 -0.22
C GLU A 389 -4.54 30.20 -0.89
N ASN A 390 -4.38 29.15 -0.10
CA ASN A 390 -4.04 27.82 -0.59
C ASN A 390 -4.77 26.76 0.24
N VAL A 391 -5.33 25.75 -0.43
CA VAL A 391 -6.04 24.65 0.21
C VAL A 391 -5.55 23.34 -0.39
N ARG A 392 -5.21 22.40 0.47
CA ARG A 392 -4.87 21.03 0.11
C ARG A 392 -5.74 20.11 0.95
N VAL A 393 -6.70 19.45 0.30
CA VAL A 393 -7.59 18.47 0.92
C VAL A 393 -6.89 17.12 0.93
N GLU A 394 -6.88 16.47 2.09
CA GLU A 394 -6.26 15.17 2.32
C GLU A 394 -4.85 14.97 1.67
N PRO A 395 -3.93 15.95 1.73
CA PRO A 395 -2.71 15.87 0.95
C PRO A 395 -1.80 14.76 1.46
N ARG A 396 -1.25 13.98 0.54
CA ARG A 396 -0.20 13.01 0.88
C ARG A 396 1.13 13.72 1.06
N LEU A 397 1.56 13.85 2.30
CA LEU A 397 2.86 14.40 2.65
C LEU A 397 3.87 13.26 2.83
N THR A 398 5.02 13.39 2.17
CA THR A 398 6.12 12.43 2.26
C THR A 398 7.39 13.15 2.67
N VAL A 399 7.87 12.86 3.88
CA VAL A 399 9.05 13.48 4.47
C VAL A 399 10.12 12.42 4.66
N PHE A 400 11.35 12.70 4.27
CA PHE A 400 12.51 11.88 4.57
C PHE A 400 13.21 12.43 5.83
N ASP A 401 13.00 11.74 6.95
CA ASP A 401 13.84 11.92 8.13
C ASP A 401 15.16 11.18 7.93
N THR A 402 16.18 11.95 7.54
CA THR A 402 17.51 11.41 7.23
C THR A 402 18.21 10.88 8.47
N THR A 403 17.90 11.41 9.66
CA THR A 403 18.50 10.99 10.93
C THR A 403 17.91 9.65 11.38
N ALA A 404 16.58 9.52 11.33
CA ALA A 404 15.91 8.26 11.64
C ALA A 404 16.08 7.19 10.54
N ARG A 405 16.52 7.58 9.34
CA ARG A 405 16.42 6.77 8.10
C ARG A 405 14.99 6.26 7.91
N ALA A 406 14.05 7.18 7.88
CA ALA A 406 12.63 6.89 7.74
C ALA A 406 11.98 7.76 6.66
N ILE A 407 11.17 7.13 5.80
CA ILE A 407 10.18 7.82 4.98
C ILE A 407 8.91 7.93 5.82
N VAL A 408 8.63 9.13 6.31
CA VAL A 408 7.45 9.45 7.11
C VAL A 408 6.33 9.88 6.17
N LEU A 409 5.20 9.21 6.29
CA LEU A 409 3.99 9.50 5.53
C LEU A 409 2.92 10.07 6.44
N ALA A 410 2.32 11.16 5.99
CA ALA A 410 1.15 11.76 6.61
C ALA A 410 0.08 12.04 5.56
N LYS A 411 -1.17 11.93 5.98
CA LYS A 411 -2.35 12.36 5.24
C LYS A 411 -3.21 13.16 6.23
N PRO A 412 -2.86 14.44 6.52
CA PRO A 412 -3.75 15.32 7.26
C PRO A 412 -5.11 15.41 6.57
N ASP A 413 -6.18 15.59 7.33
CA ASP A 413 -7.51 15.77 6.75
C ASP A 413 -7.58 17.06 5.91
N LEU A 414 -6.95 18.14 6.38
CA LEU A 414 -6.86 19.41 5.65
C LEU A 414 -5.58 20.17 5.97
N VAL A 415 -4.98 20.79 4.95
CA VAL A 415 -3.89 21.75 5.10
C VAL A 415 -4.23 22.99 4.28
N TYR A 416 -4.20 24.16 4.90
CA TYR A 416 -4.48 25.40 4.20
C TYR A 416 -3.56 26.53 4.64
N GLN A 417 -3.47 27.58 3.83
CA GLN A 417 -2.68 28.77 4.12
C GLN A 417 -3.62 29.95 4.41
N GLU A 418 -3.48 30.53 5.60
CA GLU A 418 -4.25 31.69 6.08
C GLU A 418 -3.26 32.81 6.41
N ALA A 419 -3.44 33.99 5.81
CA ALA A 419 -2.55 35.14 6.00
C ALA A 419 -1.05 34.78 5.84
N GLY A 420 -0.72 33.98 4.81
CA GLY A 420 0.64 33.51 4.53
C GLY A 420 1.18 32.40 5.46
N GLN A 421 0.38 31.88 6.40
CA GLN A 421 0.79 30.88 7.39
C GLN A 421 0.09 29.54 7.16
N TRP A 422 0.84 28.45 7.27
CA TRP A 422 0.28 27.10 7.11
C TRP A 422 -0.47 26.65 8.36
N VAL A 423 -1.69 26.18 8.16
CA VAL A 423 -2.54 25.57 9.16
C VAL A 423 -2.75 24.09 8.83
N TRP A 424 -2.51 23.23 9.81
CA TRP A 424 -2.75 21.79 9.73
C TRP A 424 -4.02 21.46 10.50
N ARG A 425 -5.01 20.84 9.88
CA ARG A 425 -6.26 20.47 10.56
C ARG A 425 -6.51 18.96 10.50
N GLU A 426 -6.85 18.42 11.66
CA GLU A 426 -7.24 17.03 11.87
C GLU A 426 -8.65 16.97 12.43
N LEU A 427 -9.47 16.10 11.87
CA LEU A 427 -10.83 15.81 12.29
C LEU A 427 -10.85 14.49 13.09
N LYS A 428 -11.60 14.47 14.19
CA LYS A 428 -11.90 13.24 14.93
C LYS A 428 -13.38 13.20 15.27
N SER A 429 -14.09 12.26 14.66
CA SER A 429 -15.49 11.99 14.95
C SER A 429 -15.63 11.10 16.19
N THR A 430 -16.56 11.46 17.07
CA THR A 430 -16.90 10.63 18.23
C THR A 430 -18.35 10.83 18.66
N GLN A 431 -18.98 9.76 19.15
CA GLN A 431 -20.27 9.83 19.81
C GLN A 431 -20.15 10.01 21.33
N LYS A 432 -18.93 9.95 21.88
CA LYS A 432 -18.69 10.06 23.31
C LYS A 432 -18.81 11.52 23.77
N ALA A 433 -19.57 11.74 24.84
CA ALA A 433 -19.77 13.05 25.45
C ALA A 433 -18.54 13.56 26.23
N THR A 434 -17.52 12.73 26.44
CA THR A 434 -16.36 13.07 27.29
C THR A 434 -15.57 14.24 26.70
N ARG A 435 -15.30 15.25 27.55
CA ARG A 435 -14.66 16.52 27.18
C ARG A 435 -13.17 16.61 27.50
N PHE A 436 -12.61 15.68 28.27
CA PHE A 436 -11.28 15.89 28.86
C PHE A 436 -10.23 14.96 28.26
N PHE A 437 -9.14 15.58 27.81
CA PHE A 437 -7.86 14.96 27.59
C PHE A 437 -6.77 15.80 28.23
N THR A 438 -5.75 15.14 28.78
CA THR A 438 -4.64 15.80 29.48
C THR A 438 -3.80 16.65 28.55
N ASP A 439 -3.39 16.08 27.41
CA ASP A 439 -2.63 16.77 26.37
C ASP A 439 -3.03 16.21 24.99
N PRO A 440 -3.55 17.04 24.06
CA PRO A 440 -3.94 16.60 22.73
C PRO A 440 -2.78 15.96 21.96
N LEU A 441 -1.54 16.43 22.13
CA LEU A 441 -0.39 15.89 21.40
C LEU A 441 -0.12 14.43 21.75
N ARG A 442 -0.29 14.06 23.03
CA ARG A 442 -0.10 12.68 23.51
C ARG A 442 -1.26 11.76 23.14
N GLN A 443 -2.50 12.26 23.22
CA GLN A 443 -3.67 11.47 22.88
C GLN A 443 -3.81 11.24 21.38
N PHE A 444 -3.43 12.26 20.59
CA PHE A 444 -3.58 12.30 19.14
C PHE A 444 -2.22 12.62 18.49
N PRO A 445 -1.28 11.65 18.44
CA PRO A 445 0.09 11.96 18.02
C PRO A 445 0.26 12.42 16.57
N GLN A 446 -0.78 12.33 15.73
CA GLN A 446 -0.76 12.96 14.41
C GLN A 446 -0.68 14.49 14.52
N LEU A 447 -1.19 15.08 15.60
CA LEU A 447 -1.03 16.52 15.89
C LEU A 447 0.43 16.84 16.19
N ALA A 448 1.14 15.98 16.93
CA ALA A 448 2.57 16.14 17.19
C ALA A 448 3.38 16.11 15.88
N LEU A 449 3.02 15.23 14.95
CA LEU A 449 3.63 15.26 13.61
C LEU A 449 3.34 16.56 12.86
N GLY A 450 2.10 17.05 12.91
CA GLY A 450 1.70 18.33 12.33
C GLY A 450 2.53 19.50 12.89
N VAL A 451 2.68 19.59 14.21
CA VAL A 451 3.49 20.63 14.87
C VAL A 451 4.94 20.60 14.36
N VAL A 452 5.58 19.42 14.33
CA VAL A 452 6.98 19.32 13.90
C VAL A 452 7.15 19.59 12.40
N ILE A 453 6.19 19.16 11.55
CA ILE A 453 6.20 19.47 10.10
C ILE A 453 6.08 20.98 9.86
N LEU A 454 5.15 21.64 10.55
CA LEU A 454 4.96 23.09 10.43
C LEU A 454 6.18 23.86 10.93
N SER A 455 6.66 23.54 12.14
CA SER A 455 7.85 24.15 12.74
C SER A 455 9.10 23.99 11.87
N ALA A 456 9.23 22.86 11.17
CA ALA A 456 10.33 22.61 10.25
C ALA A 456 10.19 23.28 8.87
N GLY A 457 9.08 23.98 8.59
CA GLY A 457 8.81 24.58 7.28
C GLY A 457 8.65 23.56 6.15
N ALA A 458 8.28 22.31 6.47
CA ALA A 458 8.29 21.21 5.50
C ALA A 458 7.13 21.24 4.49
N LEU A 459 6.23 22.22 4.57
CA LEU A 459 5.13 22.43 3.62
C LEU A 459 5.46 23.39 2.47
N GLY A 460 6.66 24.02 2.50
CA GLY A 460 7.12 24.99 1.52
C GLY A 460 7.09 26.44 2.05
N PRO A 461 7.14 27.44 1.15
CA PRO A 461 7.09 28.85 1.53
C PRO A 461 5.85 29.18 2.38
N GLY A 462 6.04 29.99 3.42
CA GLY A 462 5.00 30.35 4.39
C GLY A 462 5.50 30.21 5.83
N GLY A 463 4.84 30.91 6.76
CA GLY A 463 5.14 30.78 8.18
C GLY A 463 4.52 29.51 8.79
N ALA A 464 5.12 28.96 9.84
CA ALA A 464 4.46 27.95 10.67
C ALA A 464 3.24 28.61 11.34
N GLY A 465 2.01 28.21 11.02
CA GLY A 465 0.81 28.71 11.66
C GLY A 465 0.48 27.91 12.91
N ARG A 466 -0.61 27.15 12.85
CA ARG A 466 -1.12 26.35 13.98
C ARG A 466 -1.57 24.97 13.52
N VAL A 467 -1.67 24.06 14.48
CA VAL A 467 -2.38 22.79 14.30
C VAL A 467 -3.76 22.91 14.95
N GLU A 468 -4.78 22.46 14.24
CA GLU A 468 -6.18 22.43 14.69
C GLU A 468 -6.64 20.98 14.83
N LEU A 469 -7.24 20.65 15.97
CA LEU A 469 -7.99 19.43 16.17
C LEU A 469 -9.47 19.78 16.24
N GLU A 470 -10.23 19.33 15.25
CA GLU A 470 -11.69 19.35 15.28
C GLU A 470 -12.22 18.05 15.88
N ILE A 471 -12.95 18.15 16.98
CA ILE A 471 -13.65 17.02 17.59
C ILE A 471 -15.13 17.14 17.26
N LEU A 472 -15.59 16.28 16.36
CA LEU A 472 -16.92 16.35 15.80
C LEU A 472 -17.85 15.33 16.46
N ARG A 473 -18.95 15.82 17.00
CA ARG A 473 -19.97 15.01 17.68
C ARG A 473 -21.35 15.32 17.11
N PRO A 474 -22.34 14.42 17.22
CA PRO A 474 -23.70 14.72 16.78
C PRO A 474 -24.32 15.91 17.52
N THR A 475 -23.82 16.21 18.72
CA THR A 475 -24.32 17.28 19.59
C THR A 475 -23.54 18.59 19.48
N GLY A 476 -22.45 18.64 18.72
CA GLY A 476 -21.61 19.84 18.62
C GLY A 476 -20.21 19.55 18.08
N ALA A 477 -19.52 20.62 17.65
CA ALA A 477 -18.13 20.60 17.25
C ALA A 477 -17.26 21.42 18.22
N GLU A 478 -16.01 21.01 18.40
CA GLU A 478 -15.03 21.68 19.26
C GLU A 478 -13.71 21.79 18.53
N ILE A 479 -13.07 22.97 18.55
CA ILE A 479 -11.76 23.21 17.95
C ILE A 479 -10.73 23.42 19.05
N VAL A 480 -9.67 22.61 19.02
CA VAL A 480 -8.48 22.80 19.85
C VAL A 480 -7.34 23.31 18.98
N LEU A 481 -6.75 24.43 19.38
CA LEU A 481 -5.66 25.09 18.67
C LEU A 481 -4.33 24.82 19.39
N ILE A 482 -3.29 24.54 18.60
CA ILE A 482 -1.92 24.33 19.07
C ILE A 482 -1.01 25.22 18.23
N ASP A 483 -0.33 26.17 18.86
CA ASP A 483 0.64 27.02 18.18
C ASP A 483 1.89 26.21 17.82
N ALA A 484 2.26 26.19 16.53
CA ALA A 484 3.44 25.47 16.05
C ALA A 484 4.73 26.28 16.20
N ARG A 485 4.67 27.49 16.76
CA ARG A 485 5.80 28.36 17.10
C ARG A 485 6.15 28.36 18.57
N ASP A 486 5.28 27.82 19.42
CA ASP A 486 5.54 27.67 20.84
C ASP A 486 6.59 26.56 21.03
N ASP A 487 7.80 26.96 21.44
CA ASP A 487 8.93 26.04 21.64
C ASP A 487 8.59 24.90 22.61
N GLU A 488 7.79 25.15 23.66
CA GLU A 488 7.37 24.12 24.61
C GLU A 488 6.48 23.06 23.92
N ARG A 489 5.61 23.50 23.01
CA ARG A 489 4.76 22.61 22.21
C ARG A 489 5.55 21.83 21.17
N VAL A 490 6.55 22.47 20.55
CA VAL A 490 7.46 21.80 19.62
C VAL A 490 8.28 20.73 20.33
N ASP A 491 8.83 21.02 21.51
CA ASP A 491 9.59 20.06 22.32
C ASP A 491 8.73 18.89 22.82
N THR A 492 7.50 19.20 23.24
CA THR A 492 6.52 18.17 23.61
C THR A 492 6.20 17.27 22.41
N ALA A 493 5.94 17.85 21.24
CA ALA A 493 5.65 17.11 20.01
C ALA A 493 6.82 16.19 19.60
N ARG A 494 8.06 16.69 19.62
CA ARG A 494 9.27 15.89 19.35
C ARG A 494 9.41 14.75 20.34
N THR A 495 9.11 14.98 21.62
CA THR A 495 9.15 13.95 22.67
C THR A 495 8.13 12.85 22.41
N VAL A 496 6.89 13.21 22.07
CA VAL A 496 5.85 12.24 21.71
C VAL A 496 6.27 11.39 20.52
N LEU A 497 6.79 12.01 19.45
CA LEU A 497 7.25 11.28 18.27
C LEU A 497 8.43 10.35 18.58
N ARG A 498 9.38 10.79 19.42
CA ARG A 498 10.50 9.97 19.88
C ARG A 498 10.02 8.76 20.65
N GLU A 499 9.11 8.93 21.61
CA GLU A 499 8.52 7.84 22.41
C GLU A 499 7.83 6.79 21.52
N LEU A 500 7.16 7.24 20.45
CA LEU A 500 6.54 6.35 19.46
C LEU A 500 7.58 5.64 18.56
N ALA A 501 8.57 6.37 18.06
CA ALA A 501 9.47 5.91 17.00
C ALA A 501 10.67 5.12 17.50
N ALA A 502 11.22 5.45 18.68
CA ALA A 502 12.43 4.83 19.21
C ALA A 502 12.35 3.30 19.31
N PRO A 503 11.31 2.69 19.93
CA PRO A 503 11.25 1.23 20.02
C PRO A 503 11.05 0.58 18.65
N TRP A 504 10.23 1.18 17.77
CA TRP A 504 10.05 0.70 16.39
C TRP A 504 11.35 0.70 15.59
N ARG A 505 12.17 1.73 15.78
CA ARG A 505 13.43 1.90 15.05
C ARG A 505 14.50 0.91 15.50
N ALA A 506 14.53 0.60 16.80
CA ALA A 506 15.45 -0.36 17.41
C ALA A 506 15.07 -1.82 17.05
N ASP A 507 13.78 -2.08 16.82
CA ASP A 507 13.26 -3.43 16.57
C ASP A 507 13.63 -3.97 15.18
N ARG A 508 14.13 -5.21 15.17
CA ARG A 508 14.48 -5.98 13.97
C ARG A 508 13.68 -7.27 13.83
N THR A 509 12.98 -7.70 14.88
CA THR A 509 12.31 -8.99 14.94
C THR A 509 10.79 -8.84 14.81
N PHE A 510 10.23 -7.72 15.28
CA PHE A 510 8.79 -7.45 15.28
C PHE A 510 7.99 -8.54 16.01
N GLU A 511 8.46 -8.97 17.17
CA GLU A 511 7.83 -10.04 17.93
C GLU A 511 6.38 -9.70 18.35
N ALA A 512 5.54 -10.74 18.39
CA ALA A 512 4.17 -10.59 18.86
C ALA A 512 4.15 -10.22 20.34
N ARG A 513 3.24 -9.31 20.73
CA ARG A 513 2.90 -9.00 22.13
C ARG A 513 1.44 -9.40 22.38
N PRO A 514 1.19 -10.66 22.77
CA PRO A 514 -0.17 -11.15 22.98
C PRO A 514 -0.92 -10.33 24.03
N SER A 515 -2.19 -10.02 23.78
CA SER A 515 -3.09 -9.33 24.70
C SER A 515 -4.55 -9.62 24.31
N ASN A 516 -5.52 -9.09 25.05
CA ASN A 516 -6.96 -9.20 24.70
C ASN A 516 -7.27 -8.65 23.29
N ASN A 517 -6.38 -7.82 22.74
CA ASN A 517 -6.48 -7.31 21.37
C ASN A 517 -6.28 -8.37 20.29
N CYS A 518 -5.70 -9.53 20.60
CA CYS A 518 -5.44 -10.59 19.62
C CYS A 518 -6.72 -11.09 18.95
N GLN A 519 -7.86 -11.07 19.66
CA GLN A 519 -9.16 -11.49 19.13
C GLN A 519 -9.68 -10.55 18.02
N TRP A 520 -9.35 -9.26 18.12
CA TRP A 520 -9.84 -8.19 17.24
C TRP A 520 -8.74 -7.63 16.34
N CYS A 521 -7.55 -8.24 16.35
CA CYS A 521 -6.43 -7.79 15.54
C CYS A 521 -6.71 -8.16 14.08
N PRO A 522 -6.72 -7.21 13.12
CA PRO A 522 -7.16 -7.51 11.76
C PRO A 522 -6.31 -8.53 11.00
N VAL A 523 -5.07 -8.75 11.46
CA VAL A 523 -4.11 -9.70 10.86
C VAL A 523 -3.89 -10.92 11.76
N SER A 524 -4.74 -11.11 12.77
CA SER A 524 -4.59 -12.16 13.78
C SER A 524 -4.60 -13.56 13.16
N ARG A 525 -5.45 -13.82 12.16
CA ARG A 525 -5.53 -15.11 11.46
C ARG A 525 -4.19 -15.63 10.92
N TRP A 526 -3.22 -14.74 10.73
CA TRP A 526 -1.87 -15.09 10.26
C TRP A 526 -0.86 -15.26 11.40
N CYS A 527 -1.15 -14.71 12.57
CA CYS A 527 -0.23 -14.67 13.70
C CYS A 527 -0.28 -16.00 14.48
N PRO A 528 0.88 -16.62 14.80
CA PRO A 528 0.92 -17.82 15.63
C PRO A 528 0.34 -17.63 17.04
N SER A 529 0.29 -16.38 17.54
CA SER A 529 -0.28 -16.05 18.85
C SER A 529 -1.79 -15.86 18.84
N TYR A 530 -2.48 -16.16 17.72
CA TYR A 530 -3.93 -16.06 17.63
C TYR A 530 -4.60 -17.21 18.39
N PRO A 531 -5.48 -16.91 19.37
CA PRO A 531 -6.13 -17.93 20.18
C PRO A 531 -7.27 -18.68 19.45
N GLY A 532 -7.57 -18.37 18.19
CA GLY A 532 -8.73 -18.87 17.46
C GLY A 532 -9.96 -17.95 17.57
N PRO A 533 -11.01 -18.18 16.77
CA PRO A 533 -12.26 -17.45 16.89
C PRO A 533 -12.97 -17.84 18.19
N HIS A 534 -13.60 -16.86 18.86
CA HIS A 534 -14.51 -17.15 19.96
C HIS A 534 -15.75 -17.81 19.37
N VAL A 535 -15.97 -19.10 19.64
CA VAL A 535 -17.26 -19.73 19.35
C VAL A 535 -18.23 -19.17 20.40
N GLU A 536 -19.00 -18.14 20.05
CA GLU A 536 -20.14 -17.75 20.87
C GLU A 536 -21.22 -18.83 20.74
N GLY A 537 -21.10 -19.86 21.58
CA GLY A 537 -22.25 -20.64 22.04
C GLY A 537 -23.10 -19.74 22.92
N LYS A 538 -24.01 -18.98 22.30
CA LYS A 538 -25.24 -18.53 22.94
C LYS A 538 -26.39 -18.95 22.06
N ASP A 539 -26.89 -20.15 22.35
CA ASP A 539 -28.30 -20.43 22.17
C ASP A 539 -29.09 -19.25 22.71
N HIS A 540 -29.87 -18.62 21.84
CA HIS A 540 -31.01 -17.81 22.25
C HIS A 540 -32.02 -18.76 22.90
N ASP A 541 -31.75 -19.17 24.15
CA ASP A 541 -32.77 -19.80 24.97
C ASP A 541 -33.72 -18.71 25.46
N SER A 542 -34.86 -18.69 24.78
CA SER A 542 -36.06 -17.97 25.16
C SER A 542 -36.63 -18.52 26.48
N ARG A 543 -37.03 -17.60 27.37
CA ARG A 543 -37.77 -17.79 28.66
C ARG A 543 -36.82 -17.98 29.86
N ALA A 544 -36.98 -17.33 31.01
CA ALA A 544 -38.14 -16.72 31.62
C ALA A 544 -37.74 -15.55 32.54
N LYS A 545 -38.66 -14.58 32.69
CA LYS A 545 -38.64 -13.54 33.72
C LYS A 545 -38.58 -14.16 35.13
N PRO A 546 -37.85 -13.57 36.09
CA PRO A 546 -38.26 -13.60 37.48
C PRO A 546 -39.15 -12.39 37.75
N ALA A 547 -40.32 -12.69 38.31
CA ALA A 547 -41.28 -11.72 38.81
C ALA A 547 -40.73 -10.94 40.02
N THR A 548 -41.20 -9.71 40.12
CA THR A 548 -41.19 -8.85 41.31
C THR A 548 -41.95 -9.48 42.48
N ALA A 549 -41.35 -9.44 43.68
CA ALA A 549 -42.00 -9.28 45.00
C ALA A 549 -40.86 -8.89 45.99
N PHE A 550 -40.80 -7.67 46.52
CA PHE A 550 -41.41 -7.24 47.79
C PHE A 550 -41.24 -8.26 48.93
N GLU A 551 -40.32 -8.01 49.87
CA GLU A 551 -40.61 -7.66 51.28
C GLU A 551 -39.37 -7.74 52.18
N GLN A 552 -39.26 -6.74 53.06
CA GLN A 552 -38.38 -6.51 54.23
C GLN A 552 -36.96 -6.01 54.00
#